data_AF-A0A517RI09-F1
#
_entry.id   AF-A0A517RI09-F1
#
_cell.length_a   1.000
_cell.length_b   1.000
_cell.length_c   1.000
_cell.angle_alpha   90.00
_cell.angle_beta   90.00
_cell.angle_gamma   90.00
#
_symmetry.space_group_name_H-M   'P 1'
#
loop_
_entity.id
_entity.type
_entity.pdbx_description
1 polymer ?
#
loop_
_entity_poly.entity_id
_entity_poly.type
_entity_poly.pdbx_seq_one_letter_code
_entity_poly.pdbx_strand_id
1 'polypeptide(L)'
;MKHRGTVQLRNGGRPQDVYANGWNPHPRCLAHEVYLTDFLLCYEGEADIVREPRRMHPKLNQDAEMTFQQTGRFFNIEFDTGSEDLGTVERKFDAYRRTRDFLLVVTLSERRMRHLMDRAESVKEIALFAVLDEVMDDPHGTVFRDCFGNVASL
;
A
#
# COMPACT_ATOMS: atom_id res chain seq x y z
N MET A 1 -12.30 18.38 4.15
CA MET A 1 -12.51 16.92 3.96
C MET A 1 -14.00 16.60 4.08
N LYS A 2 -14.50 15.56 3.38
CA LYS A 2 -15.90 15.09 3.50
C LYS A 2 -15.95 13.73 4.18
N HIS A 3 -16.88 13.55 5.11
CA HIS A 3 -17.15 12.25 5.74
C HIS A 3 -17.70 11.26 4.70
N ARG A 4 -17.21 10.02 4.72
CA ARG A 4 -17.56 8.95 3.76
C ARG A 4 -18.25 7.76 4.39
N GLY A 5 -18.08 7.56 5.69
CA GLY A 5 -18.74 6.50 6.43
C GLY A 5 -17.87 6.04 7.60
N THR A 6 -18.44 5.14 8.39
CA THR A 6 -17.80 4.59 9.57
C THR A 6 -17.54 3.11 9.36
N VAL A 7 -16.38 2.61 9.78
CA VAL A 7 -16.00 1.19 9.65
C VAL A 7 -15.57 0.62 10.99
N GLN A 8 -16.04 -0.58 11.29
CA GLN A 8 -15.57 -1.37 12.43
C GLN A 8 -14.47 -2.31 11.93
N LEU A 9 -13.23 -2.10 12.35
CA LEU A 9 -12.13 -2.99 12.01
C LEU A 9 -12.27 -4.32 12.77
N ARG A 10 -11.80 -5.42 12.15
CA ARG A 10 -11.93 -6.78 12.69
C ARG A 10 -11.21 -6.99 14.01
N ASN A 11 -10.19 -6.18 14.29
CA ASN A 11 -9.27 -6.35 15.42
C ASN A 11 -9.86 -5.82 16.74
N GLY A 12 -11.13 -5.38 16.73
CA GLY A 12 -11.81 -4.77 17.87
C GLY A 12 -11.42 -3.31 18.07
N GLY A 13 -12.24 -2.56 18.80
CA GLY A 13 -12.06 -1.13 19.05
C GLY A 13 -13.29 -0.30 18.73
N ARG A 14 -13.17 1.03 18.81
CA ARG A 14 -14.24 1.95 18.40
C ARG A 14 -14.34 1.98 16.87
N PRO A 15 -15.55 2.16 16.30
CA PRO A 15 -15.70 2.43 14.88
C PRO A 15 -14.85 3.63 14.46
N GLN A 16 -14.24 3.55 13.28
CA GLN A 16 -13.38 4.58 12.71
C GLN A 16 -14.16 5.35 11.63
N ASP A 17 -14.15 6.68 11.69
CA ASP A 17 -14.74 7.52 10.66
C ASP A 17 -13.75 7.76 9.52
N VAL A 18 -14.19 7.50 8.29
CA VAL A 18 -13.37 7.68 7.09
C VAL A 18 -13.74 9.00 6.43
N TYR A 19 -12.71 9.80 6.15
CA TYR A 19 -12.83 11.07 5.45
C TYR A 19 -12.03 11.03 4.16
N ALA A 20 -12.58 11.59 3.08
CA ALA A 20 -11.86 11.73 1.82
C ALA A 20 -12.07 13.11 1.21
N ASN A 21 -11.10 13.56 0.42
CA ASN A 21 -11.14 14.84 -0.30
C ASN A 21 -10.80 14.60 -1.78
N GLY A 22 -11.71 14.93 -2.70
CA GLY A 22 -11.48 14.76 -4.15
C GLY A 22 -11.87 13.39 -4.72
N TRP A 23 -12.05 12.35 -3.89
CA TRP A 23 -12.61 11.04 -4.31
C TRP A 23 -13.70 10.52 -3.37
N ASN A 24 -14.37 9.43 -3.77
CA ASN A 24 -15.46 8.79 -3.04
C ASN A 24 -15.23 7.27 -2.99
N PRO A 25 -14.57 6.74 -1.94
CA PRO A 25 -14.29 5.32 -1.83
C PRO A 25 -15.60 4.53 -1.72
N HIS A 26 -15.63 3.34 -2.30
CA HIS A 26 -16.79 2.46 -2.17
C HIS A 26 -16.93 2.01 -0.70
N PRO A 27 -18.14 1.88 -0.13
CA PRO A 27 -18.32 1.51 1.29
C PRO A 27 -17.62 0.21 1.71
N ARG A 28 -17.45 -0.74 0.79
CA ARG A 28 -16.73 -2.00 1.03
C ARG A 28 -15.20 -1.81 1.14
N CYS A 29 -14.67 -0.68 0.69
CA CYS A 29 -13.25 -0.35 0.71
C CYS A 29 -12.88 0.54 1.90
N LEU A 30 -13.82 0.93 2.77
CA LEU A 30 -13.52 1.83 3.89
C LEU A 30 -12.47 1.27 4.84
N ALA A 31 -12.44 -0.04 5.07
CA ALA A 31 -11.40 -0.67 5.89
C ALA A 31 -10.02 -0.56 5.24
N HIS A 32 -9.93 -0.73 3.92
CA HIS A 32 -8.69 -0.53 3.16
C HIS A 32 -8.19 0.91 3.33
N GLU A 33 -9.07 1.90 3.20
CA GLU A 33 -8.70 3.31 3.36
C GLU A 33 -8.16 3.64 4.76
N VAL A 34 -8.68 3.01 5.81
CA VAL A 34 -8.16 3.18 7.18
C VAL A 34 -6.75 2.63 7.28
N TYR A 35 -6.54 1.36 6.90
CA TYR A 35 -5.22 0.73 7.00
C TYR A 35 -4.15 1.39 6.12
N LEU A 36 -4.53 1.80 4.90
CA LEU A 36 -3.65 2.57 4.03
C LEU A 36 -3.29 3.92 4.67
N THR A 37 -4.25 4.59 5.32
CA THR A 37 -3.96 5.84 6.02
C THR A 37 -3.00 5.62 7.18
N ASP A 38 -3.20 4.58 7.99
CA ASP A 38 -2.31 4.24 9.10
C ASP A 38 -0.88 4.00 8.60
N PHE A 39 -0.71 3.21 7.55
CA PHE A 39 0.61 3.00 6.90
C PHE A 39 1.26 4.30 6.43
N LEU A 40 0.50 5.15 5.73
CA LEU A 40 1.02 6.39 5.15
C LEU A 40 1.42 7.41 6.22
N LEU A 41 0.72 7.44 7.36
CA LEU A 41 1.04 8.34 8.48
C LEU A 41 2.37 8.00 9.15
N CYS A 42 2.90 6.78 9.01
CA CYS A 42 4.23 6.44 9.48
C CYS A 42 5.35 7.26 8.83
N TYR A 43 5.08 7.89 7.68
CA TYR A 43 6.07 8.67 6.91
C TYR A 43 5.64 10.14 6.76
N GLU A 44 4.67 10.60 7.57
CA GLU A 44 4.23 11.99 7.56
C GLU A 44 5.40 12.93 7.95
N GLY A 45 5.67 13.93 7.11
CA GLY A 45 6.76 14.87 7.31
C GLY A 45 8.10 14.44 6.71
N GLU A 46 8.23 13.19 6.26
CA GLU A 46 9.43 12.67 5.60
C GLU A 46 9.23 12.42 4.10
N ALA A 47 8.00 12.07 3.72
CA ALA A 47 7.64 11.82 2.34
C ALA A 47 6.46 12.69 1.87
N ASP A 48 6.52 13.09 0.61
CA ASP A 48 5.38 13.66 -0.10
C ASP A 48 4.44 12.53 -0.52
N ILE A 49 3.19 12.58 -0.05
CA ILE A 49 2.20 11.53 -0.24
C ILE A 49 1.08 12.04 -1.15
N VAL A 50 0.79 11.29 -2.22
CA VAL A 50 -0.31 11.55 -3.15
C VAL A 50 -1.26 10.37 -3.18
N ARG A 51 -2.54 10.62 -2.92
CA ARG A 51 -3.62 9.61 -2.96
C ARG A 51 -4.72 9.93 -3.97
N GLU A 52 -4.66 11.10 -4.59
CA GLU A 52 -5.73 11.55 -5.48
C GLU A 52 -5.58 10.90 -6.85
N PRO A 53 -6.55 10.11 -7.35
CA PRO A 53 -6.43 9.40 -8.63
C PRO A 53 -6.15 10.31 -9.84
N ARG A 54 -6.53 11.59 -9.77
CA ARG A 54 -6.27 12.58 -10.84
C ARG A 54 -4.82 13.03 -10.91
N ARG A 55 -4.07 12.87 -9.81
CA ARG A 55 -2.67 13.24 -9.68
C ARG A 55 -1.74 12.05 -9.85
N MET A 56 -2.27 10.83 -9.65
CA MET A 56 -1.52 9.59 -9.80
C MET A 56 -1.49 9.11 -11.26
N HIS A 57 -0.59 8.18 -11.58
CA HIS A 57 -0.46 7.63 -12.92
C HIS A 57 -1.75 6.89 -13.37
N PRO A 58 -2.43 7.34 -14.44
CA PRO A 58 -3.80 6.92 -14.75
C PRO A 58 -3.95 5.47 -15.24
N LYS A 59 -2.84 4.79 -15.53
CA LYS A 59 -2.85 3.38 -15.98
C LYS A 59 -2.50 2.36 -14.91
N LEU A 60 -1.89 2.81 -13.82
CA LEU A 60 -1.38 1.92 -12.78
C LEU A 60 -2.43 1.70 -11.69
N ASN A 61 -3.28 2.70 -11.43
CA ASN A 61 -4.33 2.64 -10.40
C ASN A 61 -3.79 2.23 -9.02
N GLN A 62 -2.58 2.70 -8.67
CA GLN A 62 -2.03 2.56 -7.33
C GLN A 62 -2.96 3.19 -6.28
N ASP A 63 -2.83 2.72 -5.05
CA ASP A 63 -3.55 3.26 -3.90
C ASP A 63 -2.95 4.59 -3.41
N ALA A 64 -1.62 4.74 -3.53
CA ALA A 64 -0.91 5.98 -3.25
C ALA A 64 0.44 6.05 -4.00
N GLU A 65 1.02 7.23 -4.03
CA GLU A 65 2.41 7.49 -4.40
C GLU A 65 3.12 8.12 -3.20
N MET A 66 4.39 7.76 -2.99
CA MET A 66 5.21 8.30 -1.92
C MET A 66 6.59 8.69 -2.45
N THR A 67 7.03 9.92 -2.19
CA THR A 67 8.37 10.41 -2.56
C THR A 67 9.10 10.88 -1.31
N PHE A 68 10.18 10.19 -0.92
CA PHE A 68 10.98 10.61 0.23
C PHE A 68 11.76 11.89 -0.09
N GLN A 69 11.54 12.93 0.70
CA GLN A 69 12.09 14.27 0.41
C GLN A 69 13.62 14.30 0.47
N GLN A 70 14.22 13.51 1.37
CA GLN A 70 15.67 13.49 1.57
C GLN A 70 16.41 12.76 0.44
N THR A 71 15.85 11.68 -0.09
CA THR A 71 16.52 10.80 -1.06
C THR A 71 16.02 10.98 -2.48
N GLY A 72 14.84 11.60 -2.66
CA GLY A 72 14.13 11.69 -3.93
C GLY A 72 13.61 10.33 -4.42
N ARG A 73 13.66 9.27 -3.60
CA ARG A 73 13.16 7.94 -3.99
C ARG A 73 11.64 7.96 -4.08
N PHE A 74 11.13 7.46 -5.19
CA PHE A 74 9.71 7.39 -5.50
C PHE A 74 9.20 5.94 -5.40
N PHE A 75 8.04 5.78 -4.80
CA PHE A 75 7.37 4.50 -4.58
C PHE A 75 5.90 4.59 -5.01
N ASN A 76 5.46 3.63 -5.81
CA ASN A 76 4.05 3.32 -5.97
C ASN A 76 3.62 2.43 -4.80
N ILE A 77 2.46 2.70 -4.21
CA ILE A 77 1.97 1.99 -3.03
C ILE A 77 0.71 1.19 -3.39
N GLU A 78 0.72 -0.08 -3.03
CA GLU A 78 -0.42 -1.00 -3.12
C GLU A 78 -0.69 -1.60 -1.73
N PHE A 79 -1.93 -1.47 -1.26
CA PHE A 79 -2.35 -2.02 0.02
C PHE A 79 -3.35 -3.17 -0.19
N ASP A 80 -2.96 -4.39 0.18
CA ASP A 80 -3.79 -5.57 0.04
C ASP A 80 -4.38 -6.02 1.38
N THR A 81 -5.71 -5.89 1.50
CA THR A 81 -6.47 -6.37 2.68
C THR A 81 -6.85 -7.86 2.60
N GLY A 82 -6.41 -8.56 1.56
CA GLY A 82 -6.81 -9.94 1.26
C GLY A 82 -8.19 -10.11 0.65
N SER A 83 -8.90 -9.02 0.34
CA SER A 83 -10.23 -9.07 -0.29
C SER A 83 -10.19 -9.34 -1.80
N GLU A 84 -9.09 -8.97 -2.46
CA GLU A 84 -8.90 -9.19 -3.89
C GLU A 84 -8.43 -10.62 -4.16
N ASP A 85 -8.96 -11.24 -5.21
CA ASP A 85 -8.47 -12.54 -5.66
C ASP A 85 -7.05 -12.41 -6.24
N LEU A 86 -6.26 -13.49 -6.15
CA LEU A 86 -4.87 -13.47 -6.58
C LEU A 86 -4.69 -13.16 -8.07
N GLY A 87 -5.65 -13.54 -8.93
CA GLY A 87 -5.60 -13.23 -10.36
C GLY A 87 -5.83 -11.76 -10.67
N THR A 88 -6.62 -11.07 -9.86
CA THR A 88 -6.76 -9.61 -9.93
C THR A 88 -5.48 -8.91 -9.49
N VAL A 89 -4.84 -9.36 -8.40
CA VAL A 89 -3.55 -8.80 -7.96
C VAL A 89 -2.44 -9.04 -8.98
N GLU A 90 -2.36 -10.24 -9.56
CA GLU A 90 -1.37 -10.57 -10.61
C GLU A 90 -1.54 -9.66 -11.84
N ARG A 91 -2.78 -9.35 -12.24
CA ARG A 91 -3.07 -8.37 -13.30
C ARG A 91 -2.66 -6.94 -12.93
N LYS A 92 -2.79 -6.55 -11.65
CA LYS A 92 -2.29 -5.25 -11.16
C LYS A 92 -0.77 -5.21 -11.28
N PHE A 93 -0.05 -6.24 -10.83
CA PHE A 93 1.41 -6.32 -10.98
C PHE A 93 1.87 -6.21 -12.44
N ASP A 94 1.14 -6.84 -13.36
CA ASP A 94 1.45 -6.72 -14.79
C ASP A 94 1.38 -5.29 -15.34
N ALA A 95 0.56 -4.41 -14.75
CA ALA A 95 0.52 -3.00 -15.11
C ALA A 95 1.86 -2.29 -14.82
N TYR A 96 2.58 -2.74 -13.78
CA TYR A 96 3.88 -2.20 -13.37
C TYR A 96 5.07 -2.78 -14.14
N ARG A 97 4.89 -3.83 -14.96
CA ARG A 97 6.00 -4.53 -15.65
C ARG A 97 6.96 -3.63 -16.43
N ARG A 98 6.50 -2.46 -16.88
CA ARG A 98 7.30 -1.49 -17.67
C ARG A 98 7.75 -0.26 -16.88
N THR A 99 7.37 -0.14 -15.61
CA THR A 99 7.88 0.94 -14.77
C THR A 99 9.28 0.60 -14.25
N ARG A 100 10.03 1.64 -13.90
CA ARG A 100 11.32 1.55 -13.18
C ARG A 100 11.19 2.00 -11.73
N ASP A 101 10.04 2.53 -11.37
CA ASP A 101 9.74 3.02 -10.04
C ASP A 101 9.51 1.85 -9.10
N PHE A 102 9.94 1.98 -7.85
CA PHE A 102 9.70 0.95 -6.84
C PHE A 102 8.20 0.78 -6.58
N LEU A 103 7.82 -0.44 -6.24
CA LEU A 103 6.47 -0.83 -5.85
C LEU A 103 6.51 -1.33 -4.41
N LEU A 104 5.80 -0.67 -3.49
CA LEU A 104 5.61 -1.17 -2.13
C LEU A 104 4.25 -1.85 -2.04
N VAL A 105 4.25 -3.12 -1.65
CA VAL A 105 3.05 -3.92 -1.42
C VAL A 105 2.93 -4.21 0.07
N VAL A 106 1.95 -3.59 0.72
CA VAL A 106 1.70 -3.78 2.15
C VAL A 106 0.47 -4.67 2.33
N THR A 107 0.56 -5.63 3.24
CA THR A 107 -0.54 -6.58 3.50
C THR A 107 -0.86 -6.69 4.97
N LEU A 108 -2.02 -7.27 5.30
CA LEU A 108 -2.42 -7.47 6.70
C LEU A 108 -1.86 -8.74 7.37
N SER A 109 -1.17 -9.62 6.63
CA SER A 109 -0.64 -10.85 7.22
C SER A 109 0.51 -11.43 6.42
N GLU A 110 1.46 -12.04 7.11
CA GLU A 110 2.62 -12.69 6.49
C GLU A 110 2.19 -13.78 5.49
N ARG A 111 1.16 -14.55 5.81
CA ARG A 111 0.63 -15.57 4.89
C ARG A 111 0.17 -14.94 3.58
N ARG A 112 -0.52 -13.79 3.62
CA ARG A 112 -0.96 -13.09 2.41
C ARG A 112 0.23 -12.53 1.65
N MET A 113 1.17 -11.88 2.35
CA MET A 113 2.41 -11.37 1.78
C MET A 113 3.15 -12.43 0.96
N ARG A 114 3.40 -13.62 1.54
CA ARG A 114 4.08 -14.73 0.84
C ARG A 114 3.34 -15.15 -0.43
N HIS A 115 2.01 -15.30 -0.36
CA HIS A 115 1.22 -15.62 -1.55
C HIS A 115 1.29 -14.54 -2.65
N LEU A 116 1.44 -13.27 -2.29
CA LEU A 116 1.62 -12.19 -3.27
C LEU A 116 3.03 -12.22 -3.87
N MET A 117 4.05 -12.45 -3.05
CA MET A 117 5.44 -12.61 -3.50
C MET A 117 5.57 -13.74 -4.53
N ASP A 118 4.91 -14.88 -4.30
CA ASP A 118 4.88 -16.02 -5.24
C ASP A 118 4.26 -15.67 -6.62
N ARG A 119 3.53 -14.55 -6.72
CA ARG A 119 2.86 -14.05 -7.92
C ARG A 119 3.49 -12.80 -8.51
N ALA A 120 4.57 -12.31 -7.91
CA ALA A 120 5.18 -11.03 -8.24
C ALA A 120 6.25 -11.13 -9.34
N GLU A 121 6.25 -12.18 -10.16
CA GLU A 121 7.28 -12.43 -11.19
C GLU A 121 7.44 -11.22 -12.14
N SER A 122 6.35 -10.54 -12.51
CA SER A 122 6.38 -9.39 -13.40
C SER A 122 6.93 -8.11 -12.78
N VAL A 123 7.08 -8.06 -11.45
CA VAL A 123 7.54 -6.89 -10.68
C VAL A 123 8.71 -7.22 -9.76
N LYS A 124 9.31 -8.41 -9.88
CA LYS A 124 10.28 -8.95 -8.92
C LYS A 124 11.54 -8.10 -8.70
N GLU A 125 11.88 -7.25 -9.66
CA GLU A 125 13.05 -6.37 -9.60
C GLU A 125 12.75 -5.02 -8.91
N ILE A 126 11.48 -4.67 -8.75
CA ILE A 126 11.03 -3.36 -8.26
C ILE A 126 10.13 -3.47 -7.02
N ALA A 127 9.61 -4.65 -6.71
CA ALA A 127 8.63 -4.84 -5.65
C ALA A 127 9.29 -5.15 -4.30
N LEU A 128 8.85 -4.44 -3.27
CA LEU A 128 9.13 -4.72 -1.87
C LEU A 128 7.80 -4.99 -1.14
N PHE A 129 7.82 -5.94 -0.22
CA PHE A 129 6.65 -6.45 0.47
C PHE A 129 6.79 -6.27 1.97
N ALA A 130 5.72 -5.91 2.66
CA ALA A 130 5.70 -5.84 4.12
C ALA A 130 4.34 -6.25 4.70
N VAL A 131 4.34 -6.56 5.98
CA VAL A 131 3.13 -6.72 6.78
C VAL A 131 2.90 -5.42 7.55
N LEU A 132 1.66 -4.90 7.53
CA LEU A 132 1.33 -3.61 8.15
C LEU A 132 1.79 -3.55 9.61
N ASP A 133 1.48 -4.56 10.42
CA ASP A 133 1.85 -4.56 11.84
C ASP A 133 3.37 -4.45 12.06
N GLU A 134 4.20 -5.04 11.18
CA GLU A 134 5.66 -4.90 11.25
C GLU A 134 6.11 -3.47 10.92
N VAL A 135 5.50 -2.85 9.91
CA VAL A 135 5.79 -1.45 9.54
C VAL A 135 5.35 -0.48 10.63
N MET A 136 4.21 -0.74 11.29
CA MET A 136 3.71 0.13 12.36
C MET A 136 4.60 0.06 13.61
N ASP A 137 5.26 -1.07 13.85
CA ASP A 137 6.18 -1.25 14.99
C ASP A 137 7.53 -0.57 14.75
N ASP A 138 8.08 -0.69 13.53
CA ASP A 138 9.35 -0.07 13.14
C ASP A 138 9.34 0.41 11.66
N PRO A 139 8.79 1.61 11.38
CA PRO A 139 8.65 2.11 10.01
C PRO A 139 9.97 2.26 9.25
N HIS A 140 11.06 2.52 9.97
CA HIS A 140 12.40 2.71 9.39
C HIS A 140 13.28 1.47 9.52
N GLY A 141 12.73 0.39 10.07
CA GLY A 141 13.39 -0.88 10.23
C GLY A 141 13.56 -1.65 8.92
N THR A 142 14.24 -2.80 9.01
CA THR A 142 14.40 -3.72 7.89
C THR A 142 13.18 -4.65 7.76
N VAL A 143 12.00 -4.05 7.59
CA VAL A 143 10.69 -4.75 7.59
C VAL A 143 10.20 -5.07 6.17
N PHE A 144 10.79 -4.43 5.15
CA PHE A 144 10.45 -4.66 3.76
C PHE A 144 11.26 -5.83 3.21
N ARG A 145 10.64 -6.65 2.35
CA ARG A 145 11.25 -7.85 1.76
C ARG A 145 11.11 -7.82 0.24
N ASP A 146 12.18 -8.07 -0.50
CA ASP A 146 12.09 -8.28 -1.95
C ASP A 146 11.52 -9.68 -2.27
N CYS A 147 11.27 -9.96 -3.56
CA CYS A 147 10.77 -11.28 -4.01
C CYS A 147 11.72 -12.45 -3.71
N PHE A 148 12.97 -12.20 -3.34
CA PHE A 148 13.96 -13.20 -2.98
C PHE A 148 14.07 -13.40 -1.46
N GLY A 149 13.32 -12.62 -0.67
CA GLY A 149 13.32 -12.66 0.78
C GLY A 149 14.43 -11.82 1.43
N ASN A 150 15.17 -11.02 0.67
CA ASN A 150 16.14 -10.10 1.26
C ASN A 150 15.40 -8.94 1.94
N VAL A 151 15.90 -8.53 3.10
CA VAL A 151 15.31 -7.43 3.87
C VAL A 151 15.86 -6.07 3.45
N ALA A 152 15.03 -5.04 3.53
CA ALA A 152 15.35 -3.66 3.22
C ALA A 152 14.64 -2.68 4.16
N SER A 153 15.21 -1.49 4.30
CA SER A 153 14.56 -0.30 4.86
C SER A 153 14.31 0.72 3.74
N LEU A 154 13.36 1.64 3.94
CA LEU A 154 13.06 2.69 2.96
C LEU A 154 14.04 3.87 3.04
#